data_AF-B8C1N3-F1
#
_entry.id   AF-B8C1N3-F1
#
_cell.length_a   1.000
_cell.length_b   1.000
_cell.length_c   1.000
_cell.angle_alpha   90.00
_cell.angle_beta   90.00
_cell.angle_gamma   90.00
#
_symmetry.space_group_name_H-M   'P 1'
#
loop_
_entity.id
_entity.type
_entity.pdbx_description
1 polymer ?
#
loop_
_entity_poly.entity_id
_entity_poly.type
_entity_poly.pdbx_seq_one_letter_code
_entity_poly.pdbx_strand_id
1 'polypeptide(L)'
;MASVAMVHAYADIPYDRSSFHLAGRSDCVANVASSLIVNALREIDVDLDSSSTANTEVKRHPFVGLVDHVSIMPLSSTTPSPAAEAAREIGNTLTTSNLVNVHYYGLACPNNTPLAKVRRESTGFFSSGGAIDYNNHNAKDGELTSASAKKGATTVGTPASFVENFNIRLTPNISFDRARTLTQFLRGRNIIAKGYGVEGVEALTLPYHVEGKETMYEVACNLTNPSVGSVDKVKAAIGDWIEMQKQQLMEERDKDTADERYGYEYFIDEAYPVGTTETQCIDVLAMKSGDEEAFRDLYDEEVYHNFQRYLK
;
A
#
# COMPACT_ATOMS: atom_id res chain seq x y z
N MET A 1 -7.58 -30.86 3.27
CA MET A 1 -6.78 -30.25 2.19
C MET A 1 -6.25 -28.90 2.66
N ALA A 2 -5.02 -28.57 2.26
CA ALA A 2 -4.43 -27.24 2.39
C ALA A 2 -5.01 -26.39 1.27
N SER A 3 -5.65 -25.28 1.60
CA SER A 3 -6.38 -24.48 0.61
C SER A 3 -5.85 -23.06 0.70
N VAL A 4 -4.94 -22.72 -0.22
CA VAL A 4 -4.53 -21.36 -0.57
C VAL A 4 -4.90 -21.16 -2.02
N ALA A 5 -5.34 -19.96 -2.37
CA ALA A 5 -5.54 -19.52 -3.75
C ALA A 5 -4.81 -18.20 -3.95
N MET A 6 -4.26 -18.01 -5.14
CA MET A 6 -3.69 -16.72 -5.56
C MET A 6 -4.82 -15.84 -6.09
N VAL A 7 -5.36 -14.98 -5.24
CA VAL A 7 -6.52 -14.14 -5.58
C VAL A 7 -6.16 -13.12 -6.65
N HIS A 8 -4.97 -12.53 -6.56
CA HIS A 8 -4.52 -11.48 -7.47
C HIS A 8 -2.99 -11.34 -7.45
N ALA A 9 -2.43 -10.93 -8.59
CA ALA A 9 -1.04 -10.53 -8.72
C ALA A 9 -0.96 -9.39 -9.74
N TYR A 10 -0.21 -8.33 -9.41
CA TYR A 10 -0.01 -7.20 -10.33
C TYR A 10 1.40 -6.61 -10.21
N ALA A 11 1.88 -6.04 -11.31
CA ALA A 11 3.10 -5.24 -11.35
C ALA A 11 2.73 -3.76 -11.56
N ASP A 12 3.29 -2.91 -10.73
CA ASP A 12 3.06 -1.48 -10.66
C ASP A 12 4.30 -0.76 -11.16
N ILE A 13 4.39 -0.67 -12.48
CA ILE A 13 5.58 -0.18 -13.20
C ILE A 13 5.98 1.23 -12.74
N PRO A 14 5.06 2.22 -12.59
CA PRO A 14 5.40 3.55 -12.09
C PRO A 14 6.10 3.55 -10.72
N TYR A 15 5.86 2.51 -9.93
CA TYR A 15 6.37 2.37 -8.57
C TYR A 15 7.44 1.29 -8.42
N ASP A 16 7.84 0.63 -9.51
CA ASP A 16 8.86 -0.43 -9.54
C ASP A 16 8.62 -1.51 -8.48
N ARG A 17 7.35 -1.95 -8.37
CA ARG A 17 6.92 -2.94 -7.38
C ARG A 17 5.95 -3.97 -7.96
N SER A 18 5.83 -5.10 -7.30
CA SER A 18 4.78 -6.10 -7.56
C SER A 18 4.11 -6.49 -6.25
N SER A 19 2.83 -6.85 -6.29
CA SER A 19 2.08 -7.31 -5.14
C SER A 19 1.38 -8.63 -5.45
N PHE A 20 1.35 -9.52 -4.47
CA PHE A 20 0.73 -10.84 -4.53
C PHE A 20 -0.27 -10.99 -3.40
N HIS A 21 -1.50 -11.36 -3.74
CA HIS A 21 -2.61 -11.47 -2.81
C HIS A 21 -3.02 -12.94 -2.71
N LEU A 22 -2.83 -13.52 -1.53
CA LEU A 22 -3.15 -14.92 -1.24
C LEU A 22 -4.32 -14.97 -0.26
N ALA A 23 -5.24 -15.92 -0.45
CA ALA A 23 -6.32 -16.19 0.50
C ALA A 23 -6.36 -17.68 0.83
N GLY A 24 -6.63 -18.02 2.09
CA GLY A 24 -6.66 -19.41 2.52
C GLY A 24 -6.64 -19.58 4.04
N ARG A 25 -6.50 -20.83 4.47
CA ARG A 25 -6.30 -21.15 5.89
C ARG A 25 -4.94 -20.59 6.34
N SER A 26 -4.88 -20.02 7.55
CA SER A 26 -3.73 -19.23 8.02
C SER A 26 -2.39 -19.98 7.99
N ASP A 27 -2.39 -21.25 8.40
CA ASP A 27 -1.23 -22.15 8.32
C ASP A 27 -0.75 -22.37 6.88
N CYS A 28 -1.68 -22.55 5.94
CA CYS A 28 -1.35 -22.78 4.54
C CYS A 28 -0.82 -21.50 3.89
N VAL A 29 -1.46 -20.36 4.18
CA VAL A 29 -1.02 -19.04 3.71
C VAL A 29 0.38 -18.74 4.24
N ALA A 30 0.65 -19.00 5.53
CA ALA A 30 1.98 -18.81 6.12
C ALA A 30 3.06 -19.63 5.39
N ASN A 31 2.78 -20.91 5.11
CA ASN A 31 3.68 -21.80 4.40
C ASN A 31 3.99 -21.34 2.96
N VAL A 32 2.94 -21.02 2.19
CA VAL A 32 3.09 -20.58 0.79
C VAL A 32 3.78 -19.22 0.72
N ALA A 33 3.35 -18.24 1.53
CA ALA A 33 3.94 -16.91 1.56
C ALA A 33 5.42 -16.95 1.97
N SER A 34 5.76 -17.73 3.00
CA SER A 34 7.15 -17.89 3.43
C SER A 34 8.03 -18.47 2.33
N SER A 35 7.53 -19.49 1.63
CA SER A 35 8.26 -20.13 0.53
C SER A 35 8.46 -19.16 -0.65
N LEU A 36 7.41 -18.43 -1.03
CA LEU A 36 7.47 -17.41 -2.07
C LEU A 36 8.51 -16.32 -1.74
N ILE A 37 8.45 -15.77 -0.53
CA ILE A 37 9.36 -14.70 -0.10
C ILE A 37 10.80 -15.21 -0.03
N VAL A 38 11.05 -16.36 0.59
CA VAL A 38 12.42 -16.90 0.72
C VAL A 38 13.02 -17.19 -0.66
N ASN A 39 12.24 -17.71 -1.60
CA ASN A 39 12.70 -17.90 -2.97
C ASN A 39 13.01 -16.57 -3.65
N ALA A 40 12.13 -15.56 -3.54
CA ALA A 40 12.39 -14.23 -4.09
C ALA A 40 13.68 -13.62 -3.52
N LEU A 41 13.89 -13.70 -2.20
CA LEU A 41 15.10 -13.19 -1.54
C LEU A 41 16.39 -13.90 -1.98
N ARG A 42 16.30 -15.15 -2.45
CA ARG A 42 17.45 -15.94 -2.95
C ARG A 42 17.74 -15.66 -4.43
N GLU A 43 16.70 -15.51 -5.24
CA GLU A 43 16.82 -15.43 -6.70
C GLU A 43 16.95 -14.00 -7.22
N ILE A 44 16.42 -13.00 -6.50
CA ILE A 44 16.39 -11.62 -6.96
C ILE A 44 17.50 -10.82 -6.28
N ASP A 45 18.38 -10.24 -7.08
CA ASP A 45 19.33 -9.22 -6.62
C ASP A 45 18.68 -7.85 -6.57
N VAL A 46 18.91 -7.16 -5.44
CA VAL A 46 18.42 -5.81 -5.21
C VAL A 46 19.61 -4.92 -4.91
N ASP A 47 19.68 -3.79 -5.60
CA ASP A 47 20.63 -2.73 -5.32
C ASP A 47 19.97 -1.71 -4.38
N LEU A 48 20.23 -1.85 -3.08
CA LEU A 48 19.71 -0.97 -2.04
C LEU A 48 20.42 0.40 -2.00
N ASP A 49 21.59 0.52 -2.63
CA ASP A 49 22.37 1.77 -2.62
C ASP A 49 21.88 2.74 -3.70
N SER A 50 21.25 2.22 -4.77
CA SER A 50 20.68 3.01 -5.87
C SER A 50 19.59 4.01 -5.44
N SER A 51 18.95 3.83 -4.27
CA SER A 51 17.95 4.77 -3.73
C SER A 51 18.54 6.06 -3.14
N SER A 52 19.87 6.15 -2.98
CA SER A 52 20.55 7.29 -2.37
C SER A 52 21.11 8.32 -3.36
N THR A 53 20.97 8.10 -4.67
CA THR A 53 21.46 9.08 -5.67
C THR A 53 20.44 10.20 -5.87
N ALA A 54 20.65 11.32 -5.17
CA ALA A 54 19.92 12.57 -5.27
C ALA A 54 19.93 13.24 -6.68
N ASN A 55 20.36 12.53 -7.72
CA ASN A 55 20.57 13.05 -9.08
C ASN A 55 19.97 12.17 -10.20
N THR A 56 19.17 11.14 -9.87
CA THR A 56 18.32 10.50 -10.89
C THR A 56 16.89 11.00 -10.70
N GLU A 57 16.31 11.58 -11.76
CA GLU A 57 14.93 12.11 -11.80
C GLU A 57 13.83 11.05 -11.57
N VAL A 58 14.21 9.79 -11.30
CA VAL A 58 13.30 8.66 -11.12
C VAL A 58 13.13 8.38 -9.62
N LYS A 59 12.22 9.11 -8.97
CA LYS A 59 11.86 8.78 -7.58
C LYS A 59 10.95 7.55 -7.58
N ARG A 60 11.48 6.40 -7.13
CA ARG A 60 10.74 5.14 -6.91
C ARG A 60 9.70 5.26 -5.79
N HIS A 61 8.77 4.31 -5.65
CA HIS A 61 7.95 4.19 -4.44
C HIS A 61 8.85 4.01 -3.21
N PRO A 62 8.46 4.49 -2.02
CA PRO A 62 9.20 4.19 -0.80
C PRO A 62 9.20 2.69 -0.50
N PHE A 63 10.38 2.14 -0.22
CA PHE A 63 10.54 0.74 0.17
C PHE A 63 11.66 0.59 1.19
N VAL A 64 11.64 -0.48 1.99
CA VAL A 64 12.65 -0.75 3.03
C VAL A 64 13.54 -1.95 2.71
N GLY A 65 13.20 -2.72 1.68
CA GLY A 65 13.94 -3.89 1.21
C GLY A 65 13.27 -4.54 -0.01
N LEU A 66 13.85 -5.62 -0.52
CA LEU A 66 13.32 -6.35 -1.68
C LEU A 66 11.87 -6.82 -1.46
N VAL A 67 11.57 -7.27 -0.24
CA VAL A 67 10.19 -7.51 0.22
C VAL A 67 9.88 -6.48 1.29
N ASP A 68 9.20 -5.40 0.90
CA ASP A 68 8.92 -4.25 1.78
C ASP A 68 7.94 -4.60 2.91
N HIS A 69 6.82 -5.24 2.54
CA HIS A 69 5.66 -5.36 3.40
C HIS A 69 4.89 -6.66 3.18
N VAL A 70 4.64 -7.37 4.28
CA VAL A 70 3.82 -8.58 4.35
C VAL A 70 2.69 -8.33 5.34
N SER A 71 1.45 -8.31 4.85
CA SER A 71 0.25 -8.09 5.65
C SER A 71 -0.62 -9.33 5.67
N ILE A 72 -0.81 -9.93 6.84
CA ILE A 72 -1.73 -11.04 7.04
C ILE A 72 -3.01 -10.50 7.65
N MET A 73 -4.06 -10.43 6.85
CA MET A 73 -5.31 -9.77 7.20
C MET A 73 -6.37 -10.80 7.57
N PRO A 74 -7.05 -10.66 8.72
CA PRO A 74 -8.19 -11.50 9.03
C PRO A 74 -9.33 -11.18 8.07
N LEU A 75 -9.97 -12.22 7.52
CA LEU A 75 -11.27 -12.10 6.87
C LEU A 75 -12.36 -12.10 7.95
N SER A 76 -13.47 -11.39 7.74
CA SER A 76 -14.57 -11.12 8.69
C SER A 76 -15.18 -12.35 9.38
N SER A 77 -14.95 -13.56 8.84
CA SER A 77 -15.33 -14.83 9.46
C SER A 77 -14.32 -15.39 10.46
N THR A 78 -13.18 -14.74 10.68
CA THR A 78 -12.06 -15.25 11.46
C THR A 78 -11.71 -14.34 12.62
N THR A 79 -11.34 -14.93 13.76
CA THR A 79 -10.72 -14.15 14.84
C THR A 79 -9.36 -13.64 14.36
N PRO A 80 -8.86 -12.50 14.85
CA PRO A 80 -7.55 -12.00 14.40
C PRO A 80 -6.34 -12.82 14.87
N SER A 81 -6.50 -13.75 15.83
CA SER A 81 -5.37 -14.51 16.41
C SER A 81 -4.64 -15.40 15.39
N PRO A 82 -5.33 -16.24 14.59
CA PRO A 82 -4.66 -17.06 13.58
C PRO A 82 -3.91 -16.26 12.52
N ALA A 83 -4.42 -15.08 12.13
CA ALA A 83 -3.73 -14.18 11.21
C ALA A 83 -2.43 -13.64 11.83
N ALA A 84 -2.48 -13.22 13.10
CA ALA A 84 -1.30 -12.76 13.83
C ALA A 84 -0.27 -13.87 14.08
N GLU A 85 -0.72 -15.11 14.30
CA GLU A 85 0.14 -16.28 14.40
C GLU A 85 0.85 -16.59 13.08
N ALA A 86 0.11 -16.59 11.97
CA ALA A 86 0.68 -16.76 10.63
C ALA A 86 1.71 -15.66 10.29
N ALA A 87 1.43 -14.40 10.65
CA ALA A 87 2.39 -13.31 10.47
C ALA A 87 3.69 -13.54 11.27
N ARG A 88 3.60 -14.04 12.50
CA ARG A 88 4.79 -14.40 13.32
C ARG A 88 5.54 -15.61 12.74
N GLU A 89 4.83 -16.61 12.23
CA GLU A 89 5.44 -17.78 11.59
C GLU A 89 6.24 -17.37 10.35
N ILE A 90 5.67 -16.52 9.49
CA ILE A 90 6.36 -15.96 8.33
C ILE A 90 7.60 -15.19 8.80
N GLY A 91 7.45 -14.25 9.73
CA GLY A 91 8.56 -13.44 10.21
C GLY A 91 9.70 -14.27 10.83
N ASN A 92 9.38 -15.35 11.54
CA ASN A 92 10.39 -16.28 12.08
C ASN A 92 11.13 -17.03 10.97
N THR A 93 10.43 -17.46 9.92
CA THR A 93 11.03 -18.09 8.75
C THR A 93 11.97 -17.14 8.03
N LEU A 94 11.57 -15.89 7.84
CA LEU A 94 12.41 -14.86 7.22
C LEU A 94 13.62 -14.51 8.06
N THR A 95 13.47 -14.40 9.38
CA THR A 95 14.58 -14.18 10.32
C THR A 95 15.60 -15.32 10.23
N THR A 96 15.14 -16.57 10.14
CA THR A 96 16.01 -17.75 10.01
C THR A 96 16.80 -17.77 8.70
N SER A 97 16.26 -17.17 7.63
CA SER A 97 16.99 -17.04 6.35
C SER A 97 18.22 -16.14 6.45
N ASN A 98 18.25 -15.21 7.42
CA ASN A 98 19.27 -14.20 7.61
C ASN A 98 19.56 -13.34 6.35
N LEU A 99 18.54 -13.13 5.50
CA LEU A 99 18.62 -12.30 4.29
C LEU A 99 18.05 -10.89 4.51
N VAL A 100 17.14 -10.72 5.47
CA VAL A 100 16.42 -9.47 5.76
C VAL A 100 16.28 -9.21 7.25
N ASN A 101 16.11 -7.95 7.63
CA ASN A 101 15.71 -7.54 8.98
C ASN A 101 14.18 -7.51 9.10
N VAL A 102 13.60 -8.31 9.99
CA VAL A 102 12.13 -8.40 10.15
C VAL A 102 11.64 -7.46 11.24
N HIS A 103 10.65 -6.63 10.91
CA HIS A 103 9.98 -5.73 11.87
C HIS A 103 8.48 -6.03 11.96
N TYR A 104 8.03 -6.42 13.15
CA TYR A 104 6.62 -6.73 13.39
C TYR A 104 5.77 -5.48 13.63
N TYR A 105 4.54 -5.48 13.09
CA TYR A 105 3.53 -4.46 13.37
C TYR A 105 2.15 -5.06 13.64
N GLY A 106 1.22 -4.22 14.13
CA GLY A 106 -0.16 -4.60 14.42
C GLY A 106 -0.23 -5.75 15.43
N LEU A 107 -1.21 -6.64 15.27
CA LEU A 107 -1.46 -7.74 16.20
C LEU A 107 -0.35 -8.81 16.22
N ALA A 108 0.56 -8.79 15.25
CA ALA A 108 1.76 -9.63 15.27
C ALA A 108 2.83 -9.07 16.23
N CYS A 109 2.78 -7.78 16.52
CA CYS A 109 3.70 -7.08 17.42
C CYS A 109 3.16 -7.08 18.87
N PRO A 110 3.96 -7.43 19.90
CA PRO A 110 3.48 -7.48 21.29
C PRO A 110 2.78 -6.21 21.78
N ASN A 111 3.25 -5.04 21.32
CA ASN A 111 2.71 -3.74 21.72
C ASN A 111 1.61 -3.21 20.77
N ASN A 112 1.15 -4.04 19.82
CA ASN A 112 0.21 -3.65 18.78
C ASN A 112 0.62 -2.36 18.03
N THR A 113 1.91 -2.27 17.68
CA THR A 113 2.49 -1.03 17.14
C THR A 113 1.99 -0.79 15.70
N PRO A 114 1.44 0.38 15.36
CA PRO A 114 0.97 0.67 14.01
C PRO A 114 2.09 0.62 12.95
N LEU A 115 1.78 0.19 11.73
CA LEU A 115 2.75 0.10 10.62
C LEU A 115 3.46 1.43 10.38
N ALA A 116 2.72 2.55 10.39
CA ALA A 116 3.29 3.88 10.18
C ALA A 116 4.36 4.24 11.22
N LYS A 117 4.22 3.77 12.46
CA LYS A 117 5.20 3.97 13.53
C LYS A 117 6.42 3.09 13.32
N VAL A 118 6.24 1.82 12.99
CA VAL A 118 7.35 0.90 12.64
C VAL A 118 8.17 1.43 11.46
N ARG A 119 7.50 1.85 10.38
CA ARG A 119 8.14 2.45 9.20
C ARG A 119 8.97 3.69 9.54
N ARG A 120 8.52 4.50 10.49
CA ARG A 120 9.20 5.73 10.93
C ARG A 120 10.36 5.48 11.87
N GLU A 121 10.21 4.55 12.81
CA GLU A 121 11.15 4.40 13.93
C GLU A 121 12.15 3.25 13.73
N SER A 122 11.85 2.31 12.84
CA SER A 122 12.61 1.05 12.73
C SER A 122 13.10 0.76 11.31
N THR A 123 12.83 1.63 10.34
CA THR A 123 13.20 1.41 8.93
C THR A 123 13.59 2.71 8.22
N GLY A 124 14.07 2.61 6.98
CA GLY A 124 14.34 3.75 6.10
C GLY A 124 13.16 4.20 5.22
N PHE A 125 11.91 3.81 5.53
CA PHE A 125 10.78 4.03 4.61
C PHE A 125 10.54 5.50 4.25
N PHE A 126 10.70 6.44 5.20
CA PHE A 126 10.51 7.87 4.94
C PHE A 126 11.80 8.59 4.51
N SER A 127 12.89 7.85 4.35
CA SER A 127 14.12 8.32 3.70
C SER A 127 14.30 7.72 2.30
N SER A 128 13.43 6.80 1.88
CA SER A 128 13.42 6.21 0.53
C SER A 128 12.22 6.68 -0.29
N GLY A 129 12.36 6.64 -1.63
CA GLY A 129 11.26 6.74 -2.58
C GLY A 129 10.33 7.97 -2.47
N GLY A 130 10.86 9.13 -2.10
CA GLY A 130 10.10 10.39 -2.12
C GLY A 130 8.97 10.52 -1.10
N ALA A 131 8.80 9.58 -0.16
CA ALA A 131 7.89 9.77 0.98
C ALA A 131 8.50 10.76 1.97
N ILE A 132 7.97 11.99 2.03
CA ILE A 132 8.51 13.02 2.90
C ILE A 132 7.75 13.07 4.24
N ASP A 133 8.43 12.74 5.35
CA ASP A 133 7.93 12.93 6.72
C ASP A 133 8.45 14.23 7.34
N TYR A 134 7.75 15.34 7.08
CA TYR A 134 8.14 16.68 7.54
C TYR A 134 8.13 16.88 9.07
N ASN A 135 7.50 15.99 9.84
CA ASN A 135 7.52 16.10 11.31
C ASN A 135 8.84 15.63 11.93
N ASN A 136 9.80 15.15 11.12
CA ASN A 136 11.05 14.62 11.60
C ASN A 136 12.26 15.31 10.95
N HIS A 137 12.55 16.55 11.37
CA HIS A 137 13.86 17.18 11.12
C HIS A 137 15.03 16.42 11.79
N ASN A 138 14.71 15.41 12.61
CA ASN A 138 15.65 14.52 13.30
C ASN A 138 15.36 13.05 12.97
N ALA A 139 15.04 12.72 11.71
CA ALA A 139 15.20 11.34 11.29
C ALA A 139 16.67 10.99 11.50
N LYS A 140 16.99 10.44 12.69
CA LYS A 140 18.27 9.78 12.91
C LYS A 140 18.33 8.78 11.79
N ASP A 141 19.34 8.90 10.94
CA ASP A 141 19.73 7.81 10.04
C ASP A 141 19.65 6.56 10.90
N GLY A 142 18.63 5.74 10.65
CA GLY A 142 18.36 4.57 11.47
C GLY A 142 19.63 3.76 11.36
N GLU A 143 20.41 3.75 12.44
CA GLU A 143 21.66 3.02 12.50
C GLU A 143 21.27 1.60 12.13
N LEU A 144 21.66 1.15 10.93
CA LEU A 144 21.35 -0.17 10.39
C LEU A 144 21.90 -1.16 11.40
N THR A 145 21.08 -1.56 12.37
CA THR A 145 21.54 -2.41 13.46
C THR A 145 21.92 -3.74 12.84
N SER A 146 23.23 -3.99 12.85
CA SER A 146 23.92 -5.23 12.50
C SER A 146 23.81 -5.73 11.04
N ALA A 147 24.76 -5.31 10.21
CA ALA A 147 25.73 -6.14 9.47
C ALA A 147 25.34 -7.48 8.78
N SER A 148 24.06 -7.86 8.57
CA SER A 148 23.76 -9.13 7.86
C SER A 148 22.56 -9.17 6.90
N ALA A 149 21.73 -8.13 6.85
CA ALA A 149 20.54 -8.11 5.98
C ALA A 149 20.85 -7.67 4.54
N LYS A 150 21.37 -8.58 3.72
CA LYS A 150 21.77 -8.33 2.31
C LYS A 150 20.65 -7.79 1.42
N LYS A 151 19.38 -8.01 1.77
CA LYS A 151 18.21 -7.66 0.96
C LYS A 151 17.31 -6.61 1.63
N GLY A 152 17.80 -5.95 2.68
CA GLY A 152 17.13 -4.84 3.36
C GLY A 152 16.26 -5.28 4.53
N ALA A 153 15.25 -4.47 4.87
CA ALA A 153 14.27 -4.79 5.90
C ALA A 153 12.94 -5.25 5.30
N THR A 154 12.14 -5.94 6.10
CA THR A 154 10.79 -6.38 5.77
C THR A 154 9.87 -6.09 6.96
N THR A 155 8.74 -5.44 6.70
CA THR A 155 7.68 -5.29 7.70
C THR A 155 6.70 -6.45 7.59
N VAL A 156 6.38 -7.12 8.70
CA VAL A 156 5.45 -8.25 8.75
C VAL A 156 4.40 -8.00 9.82
N GLY A 157 3.12 -8.17 9.52
CA GLY A 157 2.13 -7.95 10.56
C GLY A 157 0.70 -8.23 10.19
N THR A 158 -0.16 -7.92 11.15
CA THR A 158 -1.60 -8.18 11.07
C THR A 158 -2.35 -6.93 11.50
N PRO A 159 -3.02 -6.22 10.56
CA PRO A 159 -3.91 -5.12 10.93
C PRO A 159 -5.12 -5.66 11.71
N ALA A 160 -5.83 -4.76 12.41
CA ALA A 160 -7.00 -5.13 13.22
C ALA A 160 -8.18 -5.67 12.37
N SER A 161 -8.22 -5.29 11.10
CA SER A 161 -9.26 -5.62 10.12
C SER A 161 -8.63 -5.71 8.73
N PHE A 162 -9.39 -6.25 7.77
CA PHE A 162 -9.02 -6.20 6.37
C PHE A 162 -8.81 -4.75 5.91
N VAL A 163 -7.75 -4.51 5.15
CA VAL A 163 -7.38 -3.19 4.62
C VAL A 163 -7.52 -3.22 3.11
N GLU A 164 -8.34 -2.33 2.57
CA GLU A 164 -8.43 -2.11 1.13
C GLU A 164 -7.58 -0.90 0.73
N ASN A 165 -6.99 -0.93 -0.46
CA ASN A 165 -6.24 0.21 -0.99
C ASN A 165 -7.05 0.92 -2.07
N PHE A 166 -7.05 2.25 -2.03
CA PHE A 166 -7.70 3.08 -3.03
C PHE A 166 -6.80 4.28 -3.34
N ASN A 167 -6.40 4.40 -4.59
CA ASN A 167 -5.46 5.43 -5.03
C ASN A 167 -6.19 6.49 -5.84
N ILE A 168 -5.74 7.73 -5.69
CA ILE A 168 -6.30 8.89 -6.38
C ILE A 168 -5.16 9.58 -7.11
N ARG A 169 -5.05 9.34 -8.42
CA ARG A 169 -4.09 9.99 -9.29
C ARG A 169 -4.61 11.37 -9.70
N LEU A 170 -3.78 12.38 -9.47
CA LEU A 170 -4.10 13.78 -9.75
C LEU A 170 -3.59 14.16 -11.15
N THR A 171 -4.22 15.16 -11.76
CA THR A 171 -3.76 15.66 -13.06
C THR A 171 -2.41 16.39 -12.94
N PRO A 172 -1.66 16.56 -14.04
CA PRO A 172 -0.41 17.32 -14.06
C PRO A 172 -0.55 18.78 -13.58
N ASN A 173 -1.75 19.36 -13.60
CA ASN A 173 -2.01 20.73 -13.17
C ASN A 173 -1.95 20.91 -11.64
N ILE A 174 -1.87 19.81 -10.89
CA ILE A 174 -1.94 19.82 -9.43
C ILE A 174 -0.54 19.79 -8.84
N SER A 175 -0.19 20.84 -8.10
CA SER A 175 1.08 20.91 -7.37
C SER A 175 1.11 19.95 -6.19
N PHE A 176 2.32 19.64 -5.71
CA PHE A 176 2.51 18.82 -4.52
C PHE A 176 1.76 19.35 -3.30
N ASP A 177 1.83 20.66 -3.05
CA ASP A 177 1.17 21.27 -1.88
C ASP A 177 -0.35 21.11 -1.95
N ARG A 178 -0.93 21.26 -3.14
CA ARG A 178 -2.35 21.01 -3.35
C ARG A 178 -2.68 19.53 -3.18
N ALA A 179 -1.88 18.62 -3.73
CA ALA A 179 -2.04 17.18 -3.49
C ALA A 179 -1.99 16.81 -2.00
N ARG A 180 -1.15 17.50 -1.22
CA ARG A 180 -1.10 17.32 0.25
C ARG A 180 -2.36 17.77 0.94
N THR A 181 -3.04 18.80 0.44
CA THR A 181 -4.33 19.22 1.02
C THR A 181 -5.37 18.11 0.89
N LEU A 182 -5.42 17.38 -0.23
CA LEU A 182 -6.29 16.20 -0.39
C LEU A 182 -5.92 15.10 0.60
N THR A 183 -4.63 14.76 0.72
CA THR A 183 -4.17 13.79 1.73
C THR A 183 -4.58 14.18 3.15
N GLN A 184 -4.49 15.47 3.49
CA GLN A 184 -4.99 15.95 4.78
C GLN A 184 -6.51 15.82 4.86
N PHE A 185 -7.23 16.19 3.81
CA PHE A 185 -8.69 16.16 3.76
C PHE A 185 -9.26 14.77 3.97
N LEU A 186 -8.59 13.73 3.47
CA LEU A 186 -9.08 12.35 3.55
C LEU A 186 -8.73 11.64 4.85
N ARG A 187 -7.62 11.99 5.52
CA ARG A 187 -7.15 11.30 6.73
C ARG A 187 -8.18 11.32 7.86
N GLY A 188 -8.64 10.14 8.29
CA GLY A 188 -9.61 10.00 9.38
C GLY A 188 -9.18 10.62 10.71
N ARG A 189 -7.87 10.64 10.99
CA ARG A 189 -7.32 11.30 12.19
C ARG A 189 -7.58 12.82 12.25
N ASN A 190 -7.94 13.44 11.13
CA ASN A 190 -8.22 14.88 11.10
C ASN A 190 -9.66 15.23 11.48
N ILE A 191 -10.56 14.25 11.62
CA ILE A 191 -11.98 14.50 11.93
C ILE A 191 -12.12 15.33 13.21
N ILE A 192 -11.45 14.92 14.29
CA ILE A 192 -11.55 15.59 15.59
C ILE A 192 -10.88 16.98 15.54
N ALA A 193 -9.71 17.09 14.91
CA ALA A 193 -8.90 18.31 14.98
C ALA A 193 -9.29 19.37 13.94
N LYS A 194 -9.88 18.96 12.81
CA LYS A 194 -10.14 19.82 11.65
C LYS A 194 -11.59 19.80 11.17
N GLY A 195 -12.43 18.94 11.72
CA GLY A 195 -13.83 18.81 11.33
C GLY A 195 -14.07 18.10 9.98
N TYR A 196 -13.01 17.59 9.35
CA TYR A 196 -13.07 16.85 8.09
C TYR A 196 -12.18 15.61 8.16
N GLY A 197 -12.46 14.64 7.29
CA GLY A 197 -11.76 13.36 7.23
C GLY A 197 -12.72 12.22 6.95
N VAL A 198 -12.18 11.10 6.47
CA VAL A 198 -12.95 9.86 6.30
C VAL A 198 -12.51 8.89 7.38
N GLU A 199 -13.44 8.48 8.24
CA GLU A 199 -13.15 7.56 9.34
C GLU A 199 -12.55 6.25 8.80
N GLY A 200 -11.52 5.74 9.45
CA GLY A 200 -10.83 4.53 9.00
C GLY A 200 -9.93 4.73 7.77
N VAL A 201 -9.68 5.96 7.31
CA VAL A 201 -8.76 6.21 6.18
C VAL A 201 -7.42 6.74 6.66
N GLU A 202 -6.35 6.05 6.27
CA GLU A 202 -5.00 6.60 6.25
C GLU A 202 -4.65 6.99 4.81
N ALA A 203 -3.89 8.07 4.63
CA ALA A 203 -3.51 8.53 3.29
C ALA A 203 -2.08 9.08 3.25
N LEU A 204 -1.44 8.96 2.09
CA LEU A 204 -0.10 9.48 1.80
C LEU A 204 -0.05 10.05 0.38
N THR A 205 0.59 11.22 0.22
CA THR A 205 0.90 11.76 -1.11
C THR A 205 2.23 11.18 -1.59
N LEU A 206 2.22 10.63 -2.79
CA LEU A 206 3.38 10.08 -3.47
C LEU A 206 3.57 10.78 -4.82
N PRO A 207 4.81 10.96 -5.28
CA PRO A 207 5.01 11.33 -6.67
C PRO A 207 4.64 10.13 -7.57
N TYR A 208 4.10 10.41 -8.75
CA TYR A 208 3.71 9.41 -9.75
C TYR A 208 4.42 9.74 -11.06
N HIS A 209 5.31 8.84 -11.48
CA HIS A 209 6.15 9.05 -12.66
C HIS A 209 5.65 8.18 -13.80
N VAL A 210 5.42 8.83 -14.94
CA VAL A 210 5.20 8.15 -16.21
C VAL A 210 6.31 8.61 -17.13
N GLU A 211 7.02 7.67 -17.74
CA GLU A 211 8.12 7.97 -18.65
C GLU A 211 7.67 8.95 -19.74
N GLY A 212 8.44 10.03 -19.92
CA GLY A 212 8.14 11.07 -20.91
C GLY A 212 7.00 12.03 -20.54
N LYS A 213 6.46 11.98 -19.31
CA LYS A 213 5.45 12.94 -18.81
C LYS A 213 5.97 13.76 -17.63
N GLU A 214 5.33 14.90 -17.39
CA GLU A 214 5.54 15.69 -16.17
C GLU A 214 5.17 14.88 -14.92
N THR A 215 5.87 15.13 -13.81
CA THR A 215 5.58 14.49 -12.52
C THR A 215 4.15 14.80 -12.09
N MET A 216 3.35 13.74 -11.92
CA MET A 216 2.03 13.83 -11.29
C MET A 216 2.15 13.43 -9.82
N TYR A 217 1.06 13.58 -9.09
CA TYR A 217 0.97 13.12 -7.70
C TYR A 217 -0.19 12.17 -7.54
N GLU A 218 0.00 11.20 -6.65
CA GLU A 218 -1.03 10.26 -6.25
C GLU A 218 -1.26 10.35 -4.75
N VAL A 219 -2.52 10.33 -4.35
CA VAL A 219 -2.91 10.17 -2.94
C VAL A 219 -3.30 8.71 -2.74
N ALA A 220 -2.38 7.92 -2.19
CA ALA A 220 -2.60 6.52 -1.85
C ALA A 220 -3.33 6.44 -0.50
N CYS A 221 -4.46 5.73 -0.48
CA CYS A 221 -5.28 5.57 0.71
C CYS A 221 -5.36 4.10 1.15
N ASN A 222 -5.16 3.88 2.45
CA ASN A 222 -5.47 2.61 3.12
C ASN A 222 -6.81 2.78 3.85
N LEU A 223 -7.82 2.03 3.39
CA LEU A 223 -9.13 1.91 4.01
C LEU A 223 -9.01 0.85 5.10
N THR A 224 -8.61 1.27 6.30
CA THR A 224 -8.33 0.38 7.44
C THR A 224 -9.58 -0.28 8.02
N ASN A 225 -10.75 0.30 7.75
CA ASN A 225 -12.05 -0.30 8.03
C ASN A 225 -13.02 0.03 6.88
N PRO A 226 -13.02 -0.76 5.79
CA PRO A 226 -13.80 -0.48 4.58
C PRO A 226 -15.32 -0.41 4.83
N SER A 227 -15.82 -1.08 5.88
CA SER A 227 -17.23 -1.00 6.28
C SER A 227 -17.64 0.38 6.81
N VAL A 228 -16.67 1.15 7.34
CA VAL A 228 -16.89 2.48 7.91
C VAL A 228 -16.36 3.55 6.97
N GLY A 229 -15.11 3.46 6.53
CA GLY A 229 -14.50 4.34 5.54
C GLY A 229 -14.45 3.64 4.20
N SER A 230 -15.56 3.66 3.44
CA SER A 230 -15.65 3.00 2.15
C SER A 230 -15.10 3.85 1.00
N VAL A 231 -14.88 3.23 -0.15
CA VAL A 231 -14.56 3.91 -1.41
C VAL A 231 -15.56 5.03 -1.73
N ASP A 232 -16.86 4.80 -1.51
CA ASP A 232 -17.89 5.81 -1.78
C ASP A 232 -17.75 7.04 -0.87
N LYS A 233 -17.37 6.84 0.41
CA LYS A 233 -17.11 7.97 1.31
C LYS A 233 -15.86 8.73 0.93
N VAL A 234 -14.82 8.04 0.45
CA VAL A 234 -13.63 8.69 -0.10
C VAL A 234 -14.01 9.51 -1.35
N LYS A 235 -14.78 8.95 -2.28
CA LYS A 235 -15.26 9.67 -3.47
C LYS A 235 -16.11 10.89 -3.13
N ALA A 236 -17.00 10.79 -2.14
CA ALA A 236 -17.77 11.93 -1.65
C ALA A 236 -16.84 13.02 -1.09
N ALA A 237 -15.87 12.64 -0.25
CA ALA A 237 -14.91 13.58 0.32
C ALA A 237 -13.98 14.23 -0.73
N ILE A 238 -13.67 13.53 -1.83
CA ILE A 238 -12.98 14.14 -2.98
C ILE A 238 -13.84 15.25 -3.59
N GLY A 239 -15.15 15.04 -3.73
CA GLY A 239 -16.09 16.06 -4.20
C GLY A 239 -16.07 17.31 -3.33
N ASP A 240 -16.18 17.14 -2.01
CA ASP A 240 -16.11 18.25 -1.04
C ASP A 240 -14.77 18.98 -1.10
N TRP A 241 -13.66 18.24 -1.24
CA TRP A 241 -12.33 18.82 -1.40
C TRP A 241 -12.20 19.63 -2.70
N ILE A 242 -12.75 19.14 -3.81
CA ILE A 242 -12.76 19.85 -5.09
C ILE A 242 -13.52 21.18 -4.96
N GLU A 243 -14.69 21.20 -4.33
CA GLU A 243 -15.43 22.45 -4.11
C GLU A 243 -14.63 23.45 -3.27
N MET A 244 -13.95 22.99 -2.21
CA MET A 244 -13.05 23.83 -1.44
C MET A 244 -11.89 24.38 -2.29
N GLN A 245 -11.29 23.57 -3.16
CA GLN A 245 -10.20 24.00 -4.04
C GLN A 245 -10.66 24.98 -5.12
N LYS A 246 -11.85 24.76 -5.70
CA LYS A 246 -12.48 25.69 -6.65
C LYS A 246 -12.61 27.07 -6.04
N GLN A 247 -13.15 27.15 -4.82
CA GLN A 247 -13.32 28.42 -4.13
C GLN A 247 -11.98 29.14 -3.90
N GLN A 248 -10.95 28.42 -3.44
CA GLN A 248 -9.61 28.99 -3.24
C GLN A 248 -9.01 29.52 -4.54
N LEU A 249 -9.11 28.77 -5.64
CA LEU A 249 -8.61 29.19 -6.95
C LEU A 249 -9.35 30.41 -7.51
N MET A 250 -10.66 30.52 -7.24
CA MET A 250 -11.46 31.69 -7.61
C MET A 250 -11.12 32.93 -6.77
N GLU A 251 -10.66 32.75 -5.53
CA GLU A 251 -10.20 33.86 -4.68
C GLU A 251 -8.78 34.32 -5.04
N GLU A 252 -7.93 33.41 -5.54
CA GLU A 252 -6.56 33.69 -6.00
C GLU A 252 -6.51 34.40 -7.37
N ARG A 253 -7.53 34.24 -8.21
CA ARG A 253 -7.67 34.94 -9.50
C ARG A 253 -8.66 36.10 -9.36
N ASP A 254 -8.37 37.22 -10.01
CA ASP A 254 -9.27 38.39 -10.03
C ASP A 254 -10.70 37.96 -10.43
N LYS A 255 -11.71 38.45 -9.70
CA LYS A 255 -13.05 37.84 -9.53
C LYS A 255 -13.96 37.78 -10.78
N ASP A 256 -13.47 38.17 -11.95
CA ASP A 256 -14.30 38.43 -13.13
C ASP A 256 -14.44 37.26 -14.12
N THR A 257 -13.89 36.09 -13.84
CA THR A 257 -14.18 34.87 -14.61
C THR A 257 -14.46 33.70 -13.69
N ALA A 258 -15.74 33.42 -13.43
CA ALA A 258 -16.18 32.12 -12.90
C ALA A 258 -15.85 31.06 -13.95
N ASP A 259 -14.69 30.42 -13.80
CA ASP A 259 -14.18 29.50 -14.80
C ASP A 259 -14.74 28.09 -14.51
N GLU A 260 -15.75 27.68 -15.30
CA GLU A 260 -16.35 26.33 -15.27
C GLU A 260 -15.32 25.21 -15.48
N ARG A 261 -14.08 25.54 -15.87
CA ARG A 261 -12.99 24.57 -16.09
C ARG A 261 -12.56 23.78 -14.86
N TYR A 262 -12.80 24.25 -13.64
CA TYR A 262 -12.25 23.62 -12.43
C TYR A 262 -13.08 22.42 -11.97
N GLY A 263 -13.57 21.57 -12.87
CA GLY A 263 -14.35 20.38 -12.56
C GLY A 263 -13.53 19.22 -12.00
N TYR A 264 -14.16 18.05 -11.81
CA TYR A 264 -13.50 16.83 -11.32
C TYR A 264 -12.26 16.49 -12.16
N GLU A 265 -12.40 16.52 -13.48
CA GLU A 265 -11.33 16.22 -14.46
C GLU A 265 -10.19 17.24 -14.47
N TYR A 266 -10.36 18.41 -13.84
CA TYR A 266 -9.25 19.34 -13.64
C TYR A 266 -8.31 18.84 -12.53
N PHE A 267 -8.87 18.23 -11.48
CA PHE A 267 -8.10 17.82 -10.29
C PHE A 267 -7.68 16.36 -10.32
N ILE A 268 -8.59 15.48 -10.75
CA ILE A 268 -8.43 14.04 -10.66
C ILE A 268 -8.30 13.47 -12.07
N ASP A 269 -7.21 12.74 -12.30
CA ASP A 269 -7.02 11.95 -13.53
C ASP A 269 -7.72 10.60 -13.38
N GLU A 270 -7.51 9.92 -12.25
CA GLU A 270 -8.13 8.62 -11.98
C GLU A 270 -8.28 8.37 -10.47
N ALA A 271 -9.32 7.64 -10.07
CA ALA A 271 -9.48 7.18 -8.69
C ALA A 271 -9.95 5.72 -8.68
N TYR A 272 -9.09 4.83 -8.19
CA TYR A 272 -9.21 3.39 -8.46
C TYR A 272 -8.78 2.52 -7.25
N PRO A 273 -9.42 1.34 -7.08
CA PRO A 273 -8.96 0.37 -6.09
C PRO A 273 -7.64 -0.26 -6.51
N VAL A 274 -6.81 -0.62 -5.54
CA VAL A 274 -5.53 -1.29 -5.76
C VAL A 274 -5.48 -2.62 -5.01
N GLY A 275 -5.20 -3.70 -5.74
CA GLY A 275 -5.19 -5.05 -5.18
C GLY A 275 -6.59 -5.65 -5.08
N THR A 276 -6.93 -6.24 -3.93
CA THR A 276 -8.17 -7.00 -3.74
C THR A 276 -9.04 -6.45 -2.63
N THR A 277 -10.33 -6.73 -2.70
CA THR A 277 -11.31 -6.52 -1.63
C THR A 277 -11.45 -7.77 -0.76
N GLU A 278 -12.05 -7.59 0.42
CA GLU A 278 -12.37 -8.72 1.29
C GLU A 278 -13.35 -9.69 0.60
N THR A 279 -14.35 -9.15 -0.10
CA THR A 279 -15.34 -9.94 -0.85
C THR A 279 -14.70 -10.79 -1.93
N GLN A 280 -13.74 -10.25 -2.70
CA GLN A 280 -13.03 -11.03 -3.72
C GLN A 280 -12.29 -12.22 -3.11
N CYS A 281 -11.63 -12.04 -1.96
CA CYS A 281 -10.96 -13.13 -1.25
C CYS A 281 -11.96 -14.20 -0.79
N ILE A 282 -13.11 -13.78 -0.24
CA ILE A 282 -14.15 -14.71 0.21
C ILE A 282 -14.76 -15.47 -0.98
N ASP A 283 -15.06 -14.77 -2.07
CA ASP A 283 -15.67 -15.36 -3.26
C ASP A 283 -14.77 -16.46 -3.84
N VAL A 284 -13.48 -16.18 -4.03
CA VAL A 284 -12.49 -17.18 -4.50
C VAL A 284 -12.43 -18.39 -3.56
N LEU A 285 -12.47 -18.17 -2.24
CA LEU A 285 -12.49 -19.27 -1.27
C LEU A 285 -13.82 -20.05 -1.26
N ALA A 286 -14.92 -19.41 -1.61
CA ALA A 286 -16.27 -19.97 -1.60
C ALA A 286 -16.67 -20.67 -2.91
N MET A 287 -15.87 -20.55 -3.98
CA MET A 287 -16.14 -21.22 -5.27
C MET A 287 -16.10 -22.75 -5.10
N LYS A 288 -17.27 -23.34 -4.86
CA LYS A 288 -17.52 -24.78 -4.81
C LYS A 288 -17.83 -25.29 -6.21
N SER A 289 -16.83 -25.64 -7.00
CA SER A 289 -17.04 -26.51 -8.15
C SER A 289 -16.82 -27.98 -7.73
N GLY A 290 -17.44 -28.93 -8.43
CA GLY A 290 -17.36 -30.36 -8.11
C GLY A 290 -15.97 -31.00 -8.25
N ASP A 291 -14.98 -30.20 -8.68
CA ASP A 291 -13.55 -30.51 -8.71
C ASP A 291 -12.78 -29.26 -8.25
N GLU A 292 -12.74 -29.05 -6.93
CA GLU A 292 -12.23 -27.82 -6.29
C GLU A 292 -10.76 -27.53 -6.61
N GLU A 293 -9.97 -28.55 -6.95
CA GLU A 293 -8.53 -28.43 -7.23
C GLU A 293 -8.30 -27.96 -8.68
N ALA A 294 -8.91 -28.64 -9.67
CA ALA A 294 -8.75 -28.29 -11.08
C ALA A 294 -9.23 -26.86 -11.41
N PHE A 295 -10.27 -26.38 -10.73
CA PHE A 295 -10.74 -25.01 -10.92
C PHE A 295 -9.77 -23.97 -10.34
N ARG A 296 -9.22 -24.22 -9.15
CA ARG A 296 -8.26 -23.31 -8.52
C ARG A 296 -6.97 -23.21 -9.33
N ASP A 297 -6.51 -24.33 -9.88
CA ASP A 297 -5.36 -24.34 -10.78
C ASP A 297 -5.60 -23.46 -12.02
N LEU A 298 -6.79 -23.56 -12.64
CA LEU A 298 -7.16 -22.69 -13.77
C LEU A 298 -7.25 -21.21 -13.38
N TYR A 299 -7.78 -20.90 -12.19
CA TYR A 299 -7.86 -19.53 -11.69
C TYR A 299 -6.46 -18.96 -11.41
N ASP A 300 -5.60 -19.71 -10.74
CA ASP A 300 -4.22 -19.31 -10.45
C ASP A 300 -3.41 -19.16 -11.75
N GLU A 301 -3.64 -20.00 -12.76
CA GLU A 301 -3.06 -19.88 -14.11
C GLU A 301 -3.54 -18.60 -14.82
N GLU A 302 -4.82 -18.24 -14.72
CA GLU A 302 -5.34 -16.99 -15.25
C GLU A 302 -4.69 -15.78 -14.57
N VAL A 303 -4.58 -15.79 -13.24
CA VAL A 303 -3.92 -14.72 -12.48
C VAL A 303 -2.44 -14.60 -12.88
N TYR A 304 -1.75 -15.73 -13.03
CA TYR A 304 -0.37 -15.76 -13.50
C TYR A 304 -0.22 -15.17 -14.91
N HIS A 305 -1.08 -15.56 -15.86
CA HIS A 305 -1.06 -15.00 -17.21
C HIS A 305 -1.36 -13.50 -17.24
N ASN A 306 -2.29 -13.03 -16.39
CA ASN A 306 -2.55 -11.60 -16.24
C ASN A 306 -1.32 -10.88 -15.68
N PHE A 307 -0.66 -11.44 -14.67
CA PHE A 307 0.60 -10.91 -14.14
C PHE A 307 1.68 -10.79 -15.21
N GLN A 308 1.88 -11.84 -16.03
CA GLN A 308 2.85 -11.83 -17.13
C GLN A 308 2.58 -10.74 -18.17
N ARG A 309 1.32 -10.31 -18.36
CA ARG A 309 0.99 -9.21 -19.27
C ARG A 309 1.47 -7.86 -18.74
N TYR A 310 1.55 -7.68 -17.42
CA TYR A 310 2.10 -6.45 -16.83
C TYR A 310 3.62 -6.35 -16.93
N LEU A 311 4.32 -7.46 -17.19
CA LEU A 311 5.78 -7.51 -17.30
C LEU A 311 6.30 -7.29 -18.74
N LYS A 312 5.40 -7.13 -19.72
CA LYS A 312 5.72 -6.90 -21.14
C LYS A 312 5.52 -5.43 -21.49
#